data_AF-A0A968H019-F1
#
_entry.id   AF-A0A968H019-F1
#
_cell.length_a   1.000
_cell.length_b   1.000
_cell.length_c   1.000
_cell.angle_alpha   90.00
_cell.angle_beta   90.00
_cell.angle_gamma   90.00
#
_symmetry.space_group_name_H-M   'P 1'
#
loop_
_entity.id
_entity.type
_entity.pdbx_description
1 polymer ?
#
loop_
_entity_poly.entity_id
_entity_poly.type
_entity_poly.pdbx_seq_one_letter_code
_entity_poly.pdbx_strand_id
1 'polypeptide(L)'
;MSAISRPAVLRRLPQIARPSGVAAIVVKELRGRMRGRRAFLMITLHVLVLALFAAMVQRLAEQSIGMMGMFGAQAPFASASVGRAIFIGLLLVQTLMVAVLAPAATAGAISGEREHQTIDLLVVTPISSLAIVVGKLVSALAWLFVLILASVPVTALVFVFGGVAPDDVIRGYVVLVATAIGLGSVGLFFSAVTRRTGASTILTFAATLFIVVGSLFVWFFMERTAETDERTGLRPRPPEAILFLNPFIAQTDVACGTEPGYGGTCGLLDGFVGSGIGEPVPVPPVEPSVPRDLPGVGGGSDGGVGFDDVVEEGAVIGRAKPNVDRWEPGATGQEANDV
;
A
#
# COMPACT_ATOMS: atom_id res chain seq x y z
N MET A 1 12.30 -76.39 -35.20
CA MET A 1 12.04 -76.43 -33.75
C MET A 1 13.29 -75.89 -33.07
N SER A 2 13.34 -74.86 -32.24
CA SER A 2 12.32 -74.15 -31.48
C SER A 2 12.74 -72.68 -31.37
N ALA A 3 11.75 -71.79 -31.51
CA ALA A 3 11.88 -70.35 -31.38
C ALA A 3 12.02 -69.96 -29.91
N ILE A 4 12.96 -69.07 -29.59
CA ILE A 4 12.97 -68.34 -28.32
C ILE A 4 12.71 -66.87 -28.67
N SER A 5 11.43 -66.52 -28.62
CA SER A 5 10.94 -65.16 -28.75
C SER A 5 11.43 -64.32 -27.57
N ARG A 6 12.19 -63.26 -27.84
CA ARG A 6 12.47 -62.22 -26.85
C ARG A 6 11.17 -61.45 -26.58
N PRO A 7 10.67 -61.35 -25.33
CA PRO A 7 9.48 -60.57 -25.06
C PRO A 7 9.79 -59.07 -25.27
N ALA A 8 9.12 -58.51 -26.27
CA ALA A 8 9.01 -57.09 -26.55
C ALA A 8 8.10 -56.42 -25.50
N VAL A 9 8.58 -56.25 -24.27
CA VAL A 9 7.80 -55.60 -23.21
C VAL A 9 8.68 -54.66 -22.39
N LEU A 10 9.04 -53.52 -22.99
CA LEU A 10 9.50 -52.33 -22.24
C LEU A 10 9.06 -51.03 -22.93
N ARG A 11 8.03 -51.11 -23.78
CA ARG A 11 7.46 -49.96 -24.49
C ARG A 11 6.12 -49.62 -23.87
N ARG A 12 6.16 -48.83 -22.78
CA ARG A 12 5.10 -47.96 -22.21
C ARG A 12 5.40 -47.75 -20.72
N LEU A 13 6.52 -47.07 -20.43
CA LEU A 13 6.51 -46.25 -19.22
C LEU A 13 5.54 -45.09 -19.49
N PRO A 14 4.57 -44.85 -18.60
CA PRO A 14 3.68 -43.70 -18.73
C PRO A 14 4.54 -42.45 -18.79
N GLN A 15 4.31 -41.60 -19.79
CA GLN A 15 4.90 -40.27 -19.87
C GLN A 15 4.37 -39.46 -18.68
N ILE A 16 5.03 -39.59 -17.54
CA ILE A 16 4.78 -38.80 -16.34
C ILE A 16 4.94 -37.34 -16.76
N ALA A 17 3.81 -36.63 -16.70
CA ALA A 17 3.62 -35.19 -16.83
C ALA A 17 4.86 -34.43 -17.31
N ARG A 18 4.94 -34.18 -18.63
CA ARG A 18 5.83 -33.12 -19.13
C ARG A 18 5.41 -31.85 -18.40
N PRO A 19 6.26 -31.23 -17.55
CA PRO A 19 5.95 -29.92 -17.01
C PRO A 19 5.64 -29.02 -18.20
N SER A 20 4.56 -28.26 -18.11
CA SER A 20 4.19 -27.26 -19.12
C SER A 20 5.46 -26.49 -19.54
N GLY A 21 5.62 -26.13 -20.81
CA GLY A 21 6.83 -25.43 -21.29
C GLY A 21 7.21 -24.22 -20.42
N VAL A 22 6.20 -23.58 -19.83
CA VAL A 22 6.29 -22.56 -18.78
C VAL A 22 7.08 -23.05 -17.54
N ALA A 23 6.68 -24.16 -16.92
CA ALA A 23 7.35 -24.72 -15.76
C ALA A 23 8.80 -25.13 -16.07
N ALA A 24 9.08 -25.60 -17.30
CA ALA A 24 10.46 -25.91 -17.72
C ALA A 24 11.34 -24.64 -17.78
N ILE A 25 10.80 -23.52 -18.29
CA ILE A 25 11.49 -22.22 -18.32
C ILE A 25 11.75 -21.72 -16.90
N VAL A 26 10.73 -21.73 -16.04
CA VAL A 26 10.84 -21.28 -14.64
C VAL A 26 11.89 -22.10 -13.89
N VAL A 27 11.87 -23.43 -14.01
CA VAL A 27 12.85 -24.29 -13.34
C VAL A 27 14.26 -24.06 -13.87
N LYS A 28 14.43 -23.85 -15.19
CA LYS A 28 15.74 -23.55 -15.80
C LYS A 28 16.33 -22.26 -15.22
N GLU A 29 15.54 -21.21 -15.18
CA GLU A 29 15.95 -19.86 -14.78
C GLU A 29 16.12 -19.73 -13.26
N LEU A 30 15.22 -20.33 -12.49
CA LEU A 30 15.37 -20.42 -11.04
C LEU A 30 16.62 -21.23 -10.67
N ARG A 31 16.87 -22.34 -11.37
CA ARG A 31 18.11 -23.11 -11.20
C ARG A 31 19.35 -22.31 -11.61
N GLY A 32 19.26 -21.46 -12.63
CA GLY A 32 20.33 -20.53 -13.01
C GLY A 32 20.63 -19.51 -11.92
N ARG A 33 19.59 -18.92 -11.32
CA ARG A 33 19.73 -17.92 -10.24
C ARG A 33 20.13 -18.53 -8.89
N MET A 34 19.70 -19.76 -8.59
CA MET A 34 20.01 -20.45 -7.33
C MET A 34 21.33 -21.24 -7.34
N ARG A 35 21.97 -21.43 -8.51
CA ARG A 35 23.28 -22.09 -8.61
C ARG A 35 24.41 -21.13 -8.27
N GLY A 36 24.59 -20.86 -6.97
CA GLY A 36 25.82 -20.26 -6.48
C GLY A 36 25.71 -19.63 -5.11
N ARG A 37 26.88 -19.33 -4.51
CA ARG A 37 27.01 -18.58 -3.25
C ARG A 37 26.28 -17.24 -3.26
N ARG A 38 26.15 -16.62 -4.44
CA ARG A 38 25.46 -15.33 -4.63
C ARG A 38 23.98 -15.39 -4.27
N ALA A 39 23.30 -16.51 -4.57
CA ALA A 39 21.87 -16.67 -4.27
C ALA A 39 21.63 -16.70 -2.76
N PHE A 40 22.39 -17.55 -2.05
CA PHE A 40 22.37 -17.62 -0.60
C PHE A 40 22.71 -16.27 0.02
N LEU A 41 23.75 -15.59 -0.48
CA LEU A 41 24.16 -14.27 0.01
C LEU A 41 23.05 -13.22 -0.14
N MET A 42 22.31 -13.22 -1.26
CA MET A 42 21.21 -12.28 -1.50
C MET A 42 20.02 -12.56 -0.58
N ILE A 43 19.64 -13.82 -0.35
CA ILE A 43 18.57 -14.17 0.60
C ILE A 43 18.99 -13.76 2.02
N THR A 44 20.20 -14.13 2.44
CA THR A 44 20.69 -13.77 3.78
C THR A 44 20.78 -12.27 3.96
N LEU A 45 21.22 -11.52 2.95
CA LEU A 45 21.27 -10.07 3.00
C LEU A 45 19.87 -9.46 3.09
N HIS A 46 18.91 -9.96 2.31
CA HIS A 46 17.53 -9.50 2.34
C HIS A 46 16.91 -9.70 3.72
N VAL A 47 17.00 -10.92 4.27
CA VAL A 47 16.47 -11.23 5.61
C VAL A 47 17.21 -10.44 6.68
N LEU A 48 18.53 -10.25 6.55
CA LEU A 48 19.32 -9.44 7.48
C LEU A 48 18.88 -7.98 7.47
N VAL A 49 18.65 -7.39 6.31
CA VAL A 49 18.15 -6.00 6.20
C VAL A 49 16.79 -5.87 6.88
N LEU A 50 15.87 -6.81 6.65
CA LEU A 50 14.57 -6.80 7.30
C LEU A 50 14.67 -6.98 8.83
N ALA A 51 15.52 -7.89 9.29
CA ALA A 51 15.73 -8.12 10.72
C ALA A 51 16.37 -6.91 11.42
N LEU A 52 17.39 -6.29 10.80
CA LEU A 52 18.02 -5.08 11.31
C LEU A 52 17.04 -3.91 11.34
N PHE A 53 16.21 -3.77 10.31
CA PHE A 53 15.18 -2.75 10.26
C PHE A 53 14.11 -2.97 11.35
N ALA A 54 13.62 -4.20 11.53
CA ALA A 54 12.70 -4.54 12.61
C ALA A 54 13.30 -4.23 13.99
N ALA A 55 14.58 -4.57 14.21
CA ALA A 55 15.29 -4.24 15.45
C ALA A 55 15.45 -2.72 15.62
N MET A 56 15.75 -1.98 14.54
CA MET A 56 15.81 -0.51 14.57
C MET A 56 14.47 0.09 15.00
N VAL A 57 13.37 -0.33 14.38
CA VAL A 57 12.02 0.15 14.71
C VAL A 57 11.65 -0.21 16.14
N GLN A 58 11.97 -1.42 16.60
CA GLN A 58 11.75 -1.83 17.98
C GLN A 58 12.47 -0.89 18.96
N ARG A 59 13.75 -0.59 18.72
CA ARG A 59 14.53 0.32 19.57
C ARG A 59 13.96 1.74 19.60
N LEU A 60 13.53 2.25 18.45
CA LEU A 60 12.92 3.58 18.34
C LEU A 60 11.57 3.64 19.08
N ALA A 61 10.76 2.58 19.00
CA ALA A 61 9.48 2.49 19.67
C ALA A 61 9.64 2.34 21.21
N GLU A 62 10.62 1.57 21.67
CA GLU A 62 10.93 1.47 23.11
C GLU A 62 11.40 2.83 23.68
N GLN A 63 12.20 3.59 22.92
CA GLN A 63 12.67 4.92 23.32
C GLN A 63 11.53 5.94 23.42
N SER A 64 10.58 5.94 22.48
CA SER A 64 9.45 6.87 22.51
C SER A 64 8.50 6.57 23.68
N ILE A 65 8.23 5.30 23.95
CA ILE A 65 7.43 4.87 25.11
C ILE A 65 8.14 5.20 26.42
N GLY A 66 9.46 4.97 26.51
CA GLY A 66 10.25 5.29 27.70
C GLY A 66 10.23 6.79 28.04
N MET A 67 10.30 7.66 27.02
CA MET A 67 10.17 9.11 27.20
C MET A 67 8.77 9.49 27.70
N MET A 68 7.71 8.91 27.13
CA MET A 68 6.32 9.16 27.55
C MET A 68 6.05 8.68 28.99
N GLY A 69 6.62 7.54 29.38
CA GLY A 69 6.54 7.02 30.75
C GLY A 69 7.21 7.91 31.79
N MET A 70 8.26 8.67 31.42
CA MET A 70 8.91 9.65 32.30
C MET A 70 7.99 10.84 32.62
N PHE A 71 7.07 11.20 31.72
CA PHE A 71 6.07 12.24 31.92
C PHE A 71 4.77 11.72 32.59
N GLY A 72 4.80 10.52 33.18
CA GLY A 72 3.66 9.94 33.89
C GLY A 72 2.54 9.42 32.98
N ALA A 73 2.73 9.47 31.66
CA ALA A 73 1.79 8.91 30.71
C ALA A 73 2.05 7.40 30.55
N GLN A 74 1.22 6.59 31.21
CA GLN A 74 1.21 5.14 31.04
C GLN A 74 0.37 4.84 29.79
N ALA A 75 0.94 4.08 28.85
CA ALA A 75 0.20 3.58 27.69
C ALA A 75 -0.25 2.15 27.97
N PRO A 76 -1.54 1.90 28.28
CA PRO A 76 -2.11 0.57 28.17
C PRO A 76 -1.82 0.05 26.76
N PHE A 77 -1.35 -1.19 26.62
CA PHE A 77 -1.02 -1.82 25.33
C PHE A 77 0.26 -1.30 24.62
N ALA A 78 1.24 -0.79 25.36
CA ALA A 78 2.54 -0.36 24.83
C ALA A 78 3.24 -1.44 23.96
N SER A 79 3.13 -2.73 24.29
CA SER A 79 3.73 -3.79 23.47
C SER A 79 3.05 -3.94 22.10
N ALA A 80 1.73 -3.76 22.04
CA ALA A 80 0.95 -3.90 20.81
C ALA A 80 1.25 -2.77 19.80
N SER A 81 1.53 -1.55 20.27
CA SER A 81 1.94 -0.45 19.39
C SER A 81 3.32 -0.69 18.78
N VAL A 82 4.26 -1.32 19.51
CA VAL A 82 5.55 -1.76 18.96
C VAL A 82 5.36 -2.79 17.85
N GLY A 83 4.50 -3.79 18.07
CA GLY A 83 4.18 -4.80 17.06
C GLY A 83 3.65 -4.18 15.76
N ARG A 84 2.67 -3.27 15.86
CA ARG A 84 2.14 -2.52 14.70
C ARG A 84 3.22 -1.73 13.97
N ALA A 85 4.04 -0.96 14.69
CA ALA A 85 5.11 -0.16 14.09
C ALA A 85 6.11 -1.03 13.30
N ILE A 86 6.49 -2.18 13.85
CA ILE A 86 7.37 -3.14 13.18
C ILE A 86 6.69 -3.70 11.92
N PHE A 87 5.42 -4.11 12.01
CA PHE A 87 4.66 -4.63 10.88
C PHE A 87 4.57 -3.64 9.71
N ILE A 88 4.13 -2.42 10.01
CA ILE A 88 3.98 -1.34 9.04
C ILE A 88 5.33 -1.05 8.38
N GLY A 89 6.37 -0.86 9.20
CA GLY A 89 7.70 -0.57 8.69
C GLY A 89 8.24 -1.70 7.80
N LEU A 90 8.03 -2.97 8.19
CA LEU A 90 8.44 -4.12 7.38
C LEU A 90 7.71 -4.16 6.04
N LEU A 91 6.39 -3.96 6.01
CA LEU A 91 5.63 -3.94 4.76
C LEU A 91 6.07 -2.81 3.83
N LEU A 92 6.32 -1.60 4.37
CA LEU A 92 6.78 -0.46 3.57
C LEU A 92 8.18 -0.69 2.99
N VAL A 93 9.13 -1.16 3.81
CA VAL A 93 10.48 -1.49 3.34
C VAL A 93 10.44 -2.61 2.31
N GLN A 94 9.63 -3.64 2.54
CA GLN A 94 9.53 -4.76 1.60
C GLN A 94 8.88 -4.32 0.28
N THR A 95 7.90 -3.43 0.33
CA THR A 95 7.27 -2.83 -0.85
C THR A 95 8.27 -1.98 -1.63
N LEU A 96 9.11 -1.20 -0.95
CA LEU A 96 10.21 -0.48 -1.58
C LEU A 96 11.21 -1.42 -2.27
N MET A 97 11.62 -2.50 -1.59
CA MET A 97 12.51 -3.50 -2.18
C MET A 97 11.87 -4.15 -3.41
N VAL A 98 10.59 -4.52 -3.35
CA VAL A 98 9.86 -5.07 -4.50
C VAL A 98 9.76 -4.05 -5.64
N ALA A 99 9.47 -2.79 -5.32
CA ALA A 99 9.36 -1.73 -6.32
C ALA A 99 10.66 -1.49 -7.09
N VAL A 100 11.82 -1.76 -6.49
CA VAL A 100 13.12 -1.68 -7.17
C VAL A 100 13.46 -2.99 -7.88
N LEU A 101 13.24 -4.13 -7.23
CA LEU A 101 13.70 -5.43 -7.72
C LEU A 101 12.82 -6.00 -8.83
N ALA A 102 11.50 -5.80 -8.78
CA ALA A 102 10.55 -6.26 -9.82
C ALA A 102 10.91 -5.70 -11.20
N PRO A 103 10.96 -4.37 -11.41
CA PRO A 103 11.36 -3.81 -12.70
C PRO A 103 12.78 -4.19 -13.10
N ALA A 104 13.73 -4.25 -12.16
CA ALA A 104 15.10 -4.68 -12.44
C ALA A 104 15.16 -6.12 -12.97
N ALA A 105 14.31 -7.01 -12.45
CA ALA A 105 14.26 -8.40 -12.87
C ALA A 105 13.58 -8.60 -14.23
N THR A 106 12.63 -7.73 -14.60
CA THR A 106 11.81 -7.88 -15.82
C THR A 106 12.24 -6.99 -16.98
N ALA A 107 12.90 -5.85 -16.75
CA ALA A 107 13.28 -4.91 -17.80
C ALA A 107 14.16 -5.52 -18.89
N GLY A 108 14.99 -6.51 -18.55
CA GLY A 108 15.85 -7.22 -19.49
C GLY A 108 15.28 -8.51 -20.06
N ALA A 109 14.08 -8.92 -19.67
CA ALA A 109 13.61 -10.31 -19.87
C ALA A 109 13.43 -10.71 -21.35
N ILE A 110 13.02 -9.76 -22.21
CA ILE A 110 12.82 -9.98 -23.65
C ILE A 110 13.92 -9.27 -24.45
N SER A 111 14.23 -8.02 -24.12
CA SER A 111 15.28 -7.25 -24.78
C SER A 111 16.65 -7.93 -24.70
N GLY A 112 16.94 -8.65 -23.61
CA GLY A 112 18.18 -9.42 -23.45
C GLY A 112 18.27 -10.60 -24.41
N GLU A 113 17.17 -11.32 -24.63
CA GLU A 113 17.16 -12.42 -25.62
C GLU A 113 17.33 -11.91 -27.05
N ARG A 114 16.77 -10.74 -27.34
CA ARG A 114 16.94 -10.08 -28.64
C ARG A 114 18.41 -9.70 -28.88
N GLU A 115 19.09 -9.19 -27.85
CA GLU A 115 20.52 -8.83 -27.91
C GLU A 115 21.43 -10.06 -28.06
N HIS A 116 21.06 -11.18 -27.44
CA HIS A 116 21.76 -12.47 -27.58
C HIS A 116 21.36 -13.26 -28.83
N GLN A 117 20.49 -12.73 -29.70
CA GLN A 117 19.98 -13.39 -30.92
C GLN A 117 19.34 -14.77 -30.67
N THR A 118 18.80 -15.01 -29.48
CA THR A 118 18.14 -16.28 -29.12
C THR A 118 16.64 -16.27 -29.36
N ILE A 119 16.06 -15.10 -29.69
CA ILE A 119 14.62 -14.93 -29.89
C ILE A 119 14.11 -15.74 -31.09
N ASP A 120 14.90 -15.83 -32.17
CA ASP A 120 14.53 -16.55 -33.39
C ASP A 120 14.44 -18.06 -33.15
N LEU A 121 15.30 -18.60 -32.26
CA LEU A 121 15.24 -19.99 -31.84
C LEU A 121 14.00 -20.27 -30.97
N LEU A 122 13.57 -19.28 -30.18
CA LEU A 122 12.41 -19.42 -29.29
C LEU A 122 11.09 -19.47 -30.08
N VAL A 123 10.97 -18.66 -31.14
CA VAL A 123 9.74 -18.54 -31.96
C VAL A 123 9.49 -19.77 -32.83
N VAL A 124 10.53 -20.53 -33.19
CA VAL A 124 10.40 -21.77 -33.98
C VAL A 124 9.83 -22.94 -33.15
N THR A 125 9.75 -22.79 -31.82
CA THR A 125 9.16 -23.82 -30.96
C THR A 125 7.62 -23.79 -30.99
N PRO A 126 6.93 -24.94 -30.81
CA PRO A 126 5.47 -25.04 -30.90
C PRO A 126 4.75 -24.46 -29.65
N ILE A 127 5.29 -23.42 -29.02
CA ILE A 127 4.77 -22.80 -27.80
C ILE A 127 3.98 -21.55 -28.17
N SER A 128 2.80 -21.35 -27.58
CA SER A 128 1.99 -20.16 -27.83
C SER A 128 2.68 -18.89 -27.30
N SER A 129 2.51 -17.77 -28.01
CA SER A 129 3.12 -16.48 -27.64
C SER A 129 2.72 -16.01 -26.23
N LEU A 130 1.48 -16.25 -25.82
CA LEU A 130 1.03 -15.94 -24.45
C LEU A 130 1.73 -16.79 -23.40
N ALA A 131 1.96 -18.08 -23.65
CA ALA A 131 2.70 -18.93 -22.73
C ALA A 131 4.17 -18.50 -22.59
N ILE A 132 4.77 -17.96 -23.66
CA ILE A 132 6.11 -17.38 -23.61
C ILE A 132 6.14 -16.15 -22.70
N VAL A 133 5.21 -15.21 -22.89
CA VAL A 133 5.13 -13.96 -22.10
C VAL A 133 4.91 -14.27 -20.62
N VAL A 134 3.92 -15.10 -20.29
CA VAL A 134 3.64 -15.50 -18.90
C VAL A 134 4.81 -16.26 -18.30
N GLY A 135 5.41 -17.18 -19.06
CA GLY A 135 6.58 -17.92 -18.60
C GLY A 135 7.78 -17.03 -18.32
N LYS A 136 8.00 -16.00 -19.14
CA LYS A 136 9.04 -14.99 -18.94
C LYS A 136 8.78 -14.14 -17.69
N LEU A 137 7.55 -13.69 -17.49
CA LEU A 137 7.17 -12.92 -16.31
C LEU A 137 7.39 -13.73 -15.03
N VAL A 138 6.80 -14.94 -14.95
CA VAL A 138 6.90 -15.80 -13.77
C VAL A 138 8.35 -16.18 -13.51
N SER A 139 9.11 -16.50 -14.55
CA SER A 139 10.53 -16.82 -14.42
C SER A 139 11.36 -15.64 -13.89
N ALA A 140 11.11 -14.43 -14.39
CA ALA A 140 11.81 -13.23 -13.93
C ALA A 140 11.49 -12.91 -12.46
N LEU A 141 10.22 -13.10 -12.06
CA LEU A 141 9.71 -12.83 -10.71
C LEU A 141 9.90 -14.01 -9.73
N ALA A 142 10.29 -15.20 -10.19
CA ALA A 142 10.40 -16.37 -9.32
C ALA A 142 11.36 -16.15 -8.15
N TRP A 143 12.49 -15.47 -8.40
CA TRP A 143 13.43 -15.10 -7.34
C TRP A 143 12.84 -14.09 -6.34
N LEU A 144 12.01 -13.16 -6.83
CA LEU A 144 11.30 -12.21 -5.98
C LEU A 144 10.32 -12.92 -5.06
N PHE A 145 9.57 -13.91 -5.56
CA PHE A 145 8.70 -14.71 -4.71
C PHE A 145 9.46 -15.47 -3.63
N VAL A 146 10.67 -15.96 -3.91
CA VAL A 146 11.54 -16.57 -2.88
C VAL A 146 11.93 -15.56 -1.81
N LEU A 147 12.27 -14.32 -2.18
CA LEU A 147 12.57 -13.25 -1.21
C LEU A 147 11.35 -12.91 -0.36
N ILE A 148 10.18 -12.78 -0.98
CA ILE A 148 8.91 -12.55 -0.29
C ILE A 148 8.58 -13.69 0.68
N LEU A 149 8.83 -14.94 0.30
CA LEU A 149 8.61 -16.06 1.19
C LEU A 149 9.63 -16.12 2.34
N ALA A 150 10.86 -15.66 2.09
CA ALA A 150 11.91 -15.57 3.10
C ALA A 150 11.67 -14.48 4.15
N SER A 151 10.84 -13.46 3.86
CA SER A 151 10.47 -12.43 4.85
C SER A 151 9.41 -12.90 5.84
N VAL A 152 8.61 -13.92 5.50
CA VAL A 152 7.54 -14.48 6.36
C VAL A 152 7.98 -14.73 7.80
N PRO A 153 9.11 -15.42 8.09
CA PRO A 153 9.54 -15.64 9.47
C PRO A 153 9.90 -14.34 10.20
N VAL A 154 10.38 -13.31 9.49
CA VAL A 154 10.67 -12.00 10.09
C VAL A 154 9.37 -11.29 10.45
N THR A 155 8.38 -11.29 9.56
CA THR A 155 7.06 -10.71 9.84
C THR A 155 6.34 -11.47 10.95
N ALA A 156 6.55 -12.79 11.08
CA ALA A 156 5.95 -13.60 12.14
C ALA A 156 6.38 -13.15 13.56
N LEU A 157 7.53 -12.48 13.71
CA LEU A 157 7.98 -11.92 14.99
C LEU A 157 7.02 -10.86 15.54
N VAL A 158 6.24 -10.19 14.68
CA VAL A 158 5.23 -9.20 15.08
C VAL A 158 4.19 -9.81 16.01
N PHE A 159 3.82 -11.09 15.80
CA PHE A 159 2.82 -11.76 16.64
C PHE A 159 3.26 -11.94 18.09
N VAL A 160 4.56 -11.88 18.38
CA VAL A 160 5.10 -11.93 19.74
C VAL A 160 4.74 -10.66 20.53
N PHE A 161 4.73 -9.51 19.87
CA PHE A 161 4.39 -8.22 20.47
C PHE A 161 2.88 -7.96 20.54
N GLY A 162 2.11 -8.63 19.67
CA GLY A 162 0.67 -8.44 19.51
C GLY A 162 0.32 -7.19 18.71
N GLY A 163 -0.97 -6.88 18.62
CA GLY A 163 -1.47 -5.66 17.96
C GLY A 163 -1.75 -5.76 16.47
N VAL A 164 -1.45 -6.89 15.82
CA VAL A 164 -1.70 -7.14 14.39
C VAL A 164 -2.47 -8.45 14.23
N ALA A 165 -3.56 -8.45 13.46
CA ALA A 165 -4.32 -9.66 13.18
C ALA A 165 -3.65 -10.47 12.05
N PRO A 166 -3.76 -11.81 12.05
CA PRO A 166 -3.25 -12.64 10.95
C PRO A 166 -3.86 -12.27 9.58
N ASP A 167 -5.11 -11.80 9.57
CA ASP A 167 -5.81 -11.35 8.36
C ASP A 167 -5.08 -10.17 7.70
N ASP A 168 -4.61 -9.19 8.49
CA ASP A 168 -3.89 -8.01 7.99
C ASP A 168 -2.56 -8.40 7.35
N VAL A 169 -1.86 -9.38 7.94
CA VAL A 169 -0.63 -9.94 7.37
C VAL A 169 -0.90 -10.55 6.01
N ILE A 170 -1.96 -11.37 5.89
CA ILE A 170 -2.34 -11.99 4.61
C ILE A 170 -2.65 -10.92 3.56
N ARG A 171 -3.44 -9.90 3.91
CA ARG A 171 -3.75 -8.77 3.01
C ARG A 171 -2.49 -8.06 2.54
N GLY A 172 -1.55 -7.76 3.45
CA GLY A 172 -0.29 -7.09 3.11
C GLY A 172 0.58 -7.90 2.15
N TYR A 173 0.66 -9.21 2.35
CA TYR A 173 1.38 -10.11 1.43
C TYR A 173 0.68 -10.24 0.06
N VAL A 174 -0.65 -10.23 0.01
CA VAL A 174 -1.42 -10.21 -1.25
C VAL A 174 -1.11 -8.94 -2.05
N VAL A 175 -1.15 -7.76 -1.41
CA VAL A 175 -0.79 -6.48 -2.04
C VAL A 175 0.65 -6.50 -2.54
N LEU A 176 1.56 -7.11 -1.78
CA LEU A 176 2.98 -7.20 -2.13
C LEU A 176 3.23 -8.08 -3.37
N VAL A 177 2.53 -9.22 -3.46
CA VAL A 177 2.56 -10.10 -4.64
C VAL A 177 1.91 -9.41 -5.85
N ALA A 178 0.76 -8.76 -5.66
CA ALA A 178 0.10 -8.00 -6.72
C ALA A 178 1.01 -6.89 -7.27
N THR A 179 1.70 -6.16 -6.38
CA THR A 179 2.68 -5.13 -6.74
C THR A 179 3.84 -5.70 -7.55
N ALA A 180 4.39 -6.85 -7.14
CA ALA A 180 5.48 -7.52 -7.86
C ALA A 180 5.06 -7.90 -9.29
N ILE A 181 3.84 -8.42 -9.46
CA ILE A 181 3.29 -8.79 -10.77
C ILE A 181 3.01 -7.54 -11.61
N GLY A 182 2.39 -6.51 -11.03
CA GLY A 182 2.06 -5.25 -11.71
C GLY A 182 3.30 -4.54 -12.24
N LEU A 183 4.27 -4.24 -11.36
CA LEU A 183 5.51 -3.58 -11.76
C LEU A 183 6.38 -4.46 -12.66
N GLY A 184 6.37 -5.79 -12.43
CA GLY A 184 7.02 -6.74 -13.31
C GLY A 184 6.44 -6.74 -14.73
N SER A 185 5.12 -6.63 -14.85
CA SER A 185 4.43 -6.56 -16.15
C SER A 185 4.76 -5.27 -16.89
N VAL A 186 4.83 -4.13 -16.18
CA VAL A 186 5.28 -2.86 -16.75
C VAL A 186 6.70 -2.97 -17.30
N GLY A 187 7.62 -3.59 -16.55
CA GLY A 187 8.98 -3.80 -17.04
C GLY A 187 9.08 -4.77 -18.22
N LEU A 188 8.26 -5.83 -18.21
CA LEU A 188 8.21 -6.77 -19.34
C LEU A 188 7.66 -6.09 -20.60
N PHE A 189 6.67 -5.20 -20.46
CA PHE A 189 6.13 -4.41 -21.57
C PHE A 189 7.20 -3.56 -22.24
N PHE A 190 7.96 -2.77 -21.47
CA PHE A 190 9.06 -1.97 -22.04
C PHE A 190 10.21 -2.82 -22.59
N SER A 191 10.44 -4.00 -22.00
CA SER A 191 11.39 -4.99 -22.55
C SER A 191 10.96 -5.55 -23.90
N ALA A 192 9.66 -5.69 -24.15
CA ALA A 192 9.13 -6.16 -25.42
C ALA A 192 9.22 -5.10 -26.53
N VAL A 193 8.94 -3.84 -26.18
CA VAL A 193 8.89 -2.71 -27.11
C VAL A 193 10.29 -2.25 -27.55
N THR A 194 11.26 -2.30 -26.63
CA THR A 194 12.61 -1.78 -26.89
C THR A 194 13.55 -2.85 -27.46
N ARG A 195 14.49 -2.44 -28.33
CA ARG A 195 15.47 -3.35 -28.94
C ARG A 195 16.77 -3.50 -28.14
N ARG A 196 17.11 -2.50 -27.30
CA ARG A 196 18.33 -2.47 -26.49
C ARG A 196 17.98 -2.62 -25.00
N THR A 197 18.69 -3.50 -24.30
CA THR A 197 18.52 -3.75 -22.86
C THR A 197 18.69 -2.48 -22.02
N GLY A 198 19.71 -1.67 -22.29
CA GLY A 198 19.95 -0.42 -21.56
C GLY A 198 18.78 0.57 -21.64
N ALA A 199 18.18 0.73 -22.82
CA ALA A 199 17.02 1.60 -23.02
C ALA A 199 15.77 1.07 -22.30
N SER A 200 15.57 -0.26 -22.34
CA SER A 200 14.49 -0.92 -21.61
C SER A 200 14.55 -0.64 -20.10
N THR A 201 15.73 -0.78 -19.52
CA THR A 201 15.96 -0.58 -18.08
C THR A 201 15.64 0.84 -17.66
N ILE A 202 16.13 1.84 -18.40
CA ILE A 202 15.86 3.25 -18.10
C ILE A 202 14.36 3.54 -18.18
N LEU A 203 13.69 3.09 -19.25
CA LEU A 203 12.27 3.35 -19.45
C LEU A 203 11.40 2.66 -18.39
N THR A 204 11.77 1.44 -18.00
CA THR A 204 11.09 0.70 -16.93
C THR A 204 11.22 1.40 -15.59
N PHE A 205 12.42 1.85 -15.22
CA PHE A 205 12.63 2.58 -13.97
C PHE A 205 11.95 3.95 -13.99
N ALA A 206 11.96 4.66 -15.13
CA ALA A 206 11.23 5.91 -15.28
C ALA A 206 9.71 5.71 -15.09
N ALA A 207 9.14 4.66 -15.69
CA ALA A 207 7.73 4.33 -15.51
C ALA A 207 7.41 3.91 -14.07
N THR A 208 8.29 3.12 -13.44
CA THR A 208 8.11 2.72 -12.02
C THR A 208 8.16 3.94 -11.11
N LEU A 209 9.12 4.85 -11.33
CA LEU A 209 9.23 6.10 -10.59
C LEU A 209 7.98 6.98 -10.79
N PHE A 210 7.45 7.04 -12.02
CA PHE A 210 6.21 7.76 -12.29
C PHE A 210 5.00 7.14 -11.58
N ILE A 211 4.89 5.80 -11.54
CA ILE A 211 3.81 5.11 -10.82
C ILE A 211 3.90 5.34 -9.31
N VAL A 212 5.10 5.32 -8.73
CA VAL A 212 5.30 5.43 -7.27
C VAL A 212 5.32 6.88 -6.79
N VAL A 213 6.11 7.74 -7.43
CA VAL A 213 6.33 9.12 -7.00
C VAL A 213 5.45 10.07 -7.79
N GLY A 214 5.32 9.84 -9.10
CA GLY A 214 4.49 10.67 -9.98
C GLY A 214 3.01 10.64 -9.60
N SER A 215 2.47 9.49 -9.17
CA SER A 215 1.08 9.40 -8.69
C SER A 215 0.83 10.30 -7.46
N LEU A 216 1.74 10.30 -6.48
CA LEU A 216 1.66 11.19 -5.31
C LEU A 216 1.81 12.66 -5.70
N PHE A 217 2.72 12.95 -6.62
CA PHE A 217 2.93 14.30 -7.12
C PHE A 217 1.69 14.86 -7.83
N VAL A 218 1.07 14.06 -8.71
CA VAL A 218 -0.15 14.45 -9.44
C VAL A 218 -1.30 14.67 -8.45
N TRP A 219 -1.46 13.76 -7.48
CA TRP A 219 -2.46 13.91 -6.43
C TRP A 219 -2.30 15.21 -5.66
N PHE A 220 -1.10 15.45 -5.12
CA PHE A 220 -0.80 16.65 -4.34
C PHE A 220 -0.94 17.92 -5.20
N PHE A 221 -0.53 17.88 -6.47
CA PHE A 221 -0.68 19.00 -7.38
C PHE A 221 -2.17 19.34 -7.62
N MET A 222 -3.02 18.33 -7.81
CA MET A 222 -4.47 18.54 -7.96
C MET A 222 -5.11 19.08 -6.67
N GLU A 223 -4.71 18.56 -5.51
CA GLU A 223 -5.22 19.04 -4.23
C GLU A 223 -4.83 20.50 -3.94
N ARG A 224 -3.62 20.90 -4.36
CA ARG A 224 -3.13 22.28 -4.24
C ARG A 224 -3.77 23.25 -5.23
N THR A 225 -4.20 22.77 -6.39
CA THR A 225 -4.85 23.60 -7.42
C THR A 225 -6.38 23.57 -7.37
N ALA A 226 -6.98 22.72 -6.52
CA ALA A 226 -8.42 22.67 -6.32
C ALA A 226 -8.96 23.97 -5.69
N GLU A 227 -9.67 24.76 -6.50
CA GLU A 227 -10.40 25.96 -6.07
C GLU A 227 -11.65 25.57 -5.26
N THR A 228 -11.97 26.37 -4.24
CA THR A 228 -13.19 26.20 -3.46
C THR A 228 -14.37 26.74 -4.26
N ASP A 229 -15.40 25.92 -4.46
CA ASP A 229 -16.63 26.40 -5.10
C ASP A 229 -17.38 27.33 -4.14
N GLU A 230 -17.47 28.62 -4.49
CA GLU A 230 -18.09 29.66 -3.67
C GLU A 230 -19.59 29.41 -3.41
N ARG A 231 -20.27 28.63 -4.26
CA ARG A 231 -21.72 28.36 -4.13
C ARG A 231 -22.02 27.27 -3.12
N THR A 232 -21.11 26.32 -2.95
CA THR A 232 -21.30 25.15 -2.07
C THR A 232 -20.37 25.19 -0.86
N GLY A 233 -19.27 25.95 -0.92
CA GLY A 233 -18.22 25.94 0.08
C GLY A 233 -17.37 24.65 0.06
N LEU A 234 -17.51 23.84 -1.00
CA LEU A 234 -16.88 22.54 -1.15
C LEU A 234 -15.66 22.63 -2.08
N ARG A 235 -14.60 21.87 -1.75
CA ARG A 235 -13.44 21.68 -2.64
C ARG A 235 -13.56 20.32 -3.34
N PRO A 236 -13.50 20.26 -4.69
CA PRO A 236 -13.56 18.98 -5.39
C PRO A 236 -12.32 18.15 -5.08
N ARG A 237 -12.51 16.90 -4.64
CA ARG A 237 -11.39 15.97 -4.42
C ARG A 237 -10.87 15.41 -5.74
N PRO A 238 -9.54 15.24 -5.89
CA PRO A 238 -9.00 14.53 -7.04
C PRO A 238 -9.52 13.08 -7.08
N PRO A 239 -9.57 12.47 -8.28
CA PRO A 239 -10.07 11.11 -8.43
C PRO A 239 -9.16 10.11 -7.71
N GLU A 240 -9.72 9.40 -6.73
CA GLU A 240 -9.07 8.37 -5.90
C GLU A 240 -8.43 7.23 -6.71
N ALA A 241 -8.90 7.01 -7.94
CA ALA A 241 -8.33 6.06 -8.89
C ALA A 241 -6.81 6.24 -9.13
N ILE A 242 -6.29 7.47 -9.02
CA ILE A 242 -4.86 7.75 -9.21
C ILE A 242 -4.02 7.15 -8.06
N LEU A 243 -4.57 7.15 -6.84
CA LEU A 243 -3.88 6.67 -5.64
C LEU A 243 -3.87 5.15 -5.53
N PHE A 244 -4.92 4.46 -6.02
CA PHE A 244 -4.97 2.99 -6.01
C PHE A 244 -3.85 2.34 -6.84
N LEU A 245 -3.30 3.05 -7.82
CA LEU A 245 -2.17 2.55 -8.60
C LEU A 245 -0.85 2.55 -7.80
N ASN A 246 -0.78 3.33 -6.71
CA ASN A 246 0.43 3.46 -5.93
C ASN A 246 0.56 2.30 -4.93
N PRO A 247 1.62 1.47 -5.04
CA PRO A 247 1.79 0.32 -4.15
C PRO A 247 2.05 0.71 -2.69
N PHE A 248 2.60 1.90 -2.44
CA PHE A 248 2.78 2.39 -1.06
C PHE A 248 1.45 2.79 -0.44
N ILE A 249 0.56 3.44 -1.20
CA ILE A 249 -0.77 3.81 -0.72
C ILE A 249 -1.59 2.56 -0.41
N ALA A 250 -1.56 1.56 -1.30
CA ALA A 250 -2.23 0.29 -1.07
C ALA A 250 -1.72 -0.43 0.21
N GLN A 251 -0.42 -0.32 0.52
CA GLN A 251 0.14 -0.90 1.74
C GLN A 251 -0.16 -0.09 2.99
N THR A 252 -0.21 1.24 2.89
CA THR A 252 -0.64 2.09 4.01
C THR A 252 -2.13 1.92 4.33
N ASP A 253 -2.96 1.60 3.33
CA ASP A 253 -4.38 1.27 3.54
C ASP A 253 -4.53 -0.03 4.35
N VAL A 254 -3.78 -1.08 4.00
CA VAL A 254 -3.72 -2.31 4.81
C VAL A 254 -3.20 -2.04 6.22
N ALA A 255 -2.18 -1.19 6.36
CA ALA A 255 -1.64 -0.79 7.66
C ALA A 255 -2.66 -0.04 8.52
N CYS A 256 -3.44 0.86 7.92
CA CYS A 256 -4.49 1.61 8.61
C CYS A 256 -5.55 0.68 9.23
N GLY A 257 -5.89 -0.42 8.54
CA GLY A 257 -6.79 -1.45 9.09
C GLY A 257 -6.34 -2.09 10.41
N THR A 258 -5.06 -1.97 10.79
CA THR A 258 -4.50 -2.55 12.01
C THR A 258 -4.68 -1.69 13.28
N GLU A 259 -5.07 -0.42 13.13
CA GLU A 259 -5.16 0.56 14.22
C GLU A 259 -6.62 0.77 14.67
N PRO A 260 -6.94 0.60 15.97
CA PRO A 260 -8.27 0.91 16.50
C PRO A 260 -8.37 2.43 16.79
N GLY A 261 -8.60 3.23 15.75
CA GLY A 261 -8.89 4.68 15.87
C GLY A 261 -8.29 5.55 14.76
N TYR A 262 -8.68 6.83 14.76
CA TYR A 262 -8.10 7.87 13.89
C TYR A 262 -6.78 8.37 14.49
N GLY A 263 -5.67 7.70 14.18
CA GLY A 263 -4.33 8.16 14.59
C GLY A 263 -3.25 7.17 14.17
N GLY A 264 -2.06 7.67 13.82
CA GLY A 264 -0.95 6.84 13.33
C GLY A 264 -0.89 6.77 11.81
N THR A 265 -0.93 5.57 11.25
CA THR A 265 -0.86 5.34 9.79
C THR A 265 -2.12 5.75 9.05
N CYS A 266 -3.30 5.62 9.66
CA CYS A 266 -4.52 6.22 9.10
C CYS A 266 -4.40 7.75 9.00
N GLY A 267 -3.75 8.39 9.98
CA GLY A 267 -3.47 9.83 9.94
C GLY A 267 -2.43 10.22 8.89
N LEU A 268 -1.42 9.37 8.64
CA LEU A 268 -0.50 9.55 7.51
C LEU A 268 -1.23 9.37 6.18
N LEU A 269 -2.08 8.35 6.05
CA LEU A 269 -2.91 8.11 4.86
C LEU A 269 -3.84 9.31 4.62
N ASP A 270 -4.55 9.80 5.64
CA ASP A 270 -5.38 11.01 5.58
C ASP A 270 -4.55 12.26 5.25
N GLY A 271 -3.29 12.33 5.71
CA GLY A 271 -2.36 13.39 5.34
C GLY A 271 -1.97 13.37 3.85
N PHE A 272 -2.02 12.20 3.20
CA PHE A 272 -1.76 12.06 1.77
C PHE A 272 -3.04 12.11 0.91
N VAL A 273 -4.17 11.62 1.41
CA VAL A 273 -5.43 11.41 0.66
C VAL A 273 -6.51 12.44 1.05
N GLY A 274 -6.32 13.18 2.14
CA GLY A 274 -7.31 14.08 2.71
C GLY A 274 -8.37 13.31 3.54
N SER A 275 -8.77 13.87 4.68
CA SER A 275 -9.69 13.22 5.63
C SER A 275 -11.12 13.06 5.08
N GLY A 276 -11.58 11.81 4.94
CA GLY A 276 -12.95 11.48 4.52
C GLY A 276 -13.00 10.88 3.13
N ILE A 277 -13.04 9.55 3.06
CA ILE A 277 -13.20 8.85 1.78
C ILE A 277 -14.63 9.13 1.29
N GLY A 278 -14.78 9.84 0.16
CA GLY A 278 -16.08 10.04 -0.50
C GLY A 278 -16.99 11.18 -0.02
N GLU A 279 -16.64 11.97 1.01
CA GLU A 279 -17.45 13.12 1.46
C GLU A 279 -16.71 14.46 1.38
N PRO A 280 -17.33 15.52 0.80
CA PRO A 280 -16.73 16.85 0.72
C PRO A 280 -16.31 17.42 2.08
N VAL A 281 -15.15 18.06 2.16
CA VAL A 281 -14.69 18.73 3.40
C VAL A 281 -15.44 20.06 3.58
N PRO A 282 -16.19 20.26 4.67
CA PRO A 282 -16.73 21.57 4.99
C PRO A 282 -15.58 22.48 5.42
N VAL A 283 -15.38 23.58 4.69
CA VAL A 283 -14.48 24.65 5.10
C VAL A 283 -15.19 25.44 6.21
N PRO A 284 -14.59 25.60 7.41
CA PRO A 284 -15.18 26.48 8.41
C PRO A 284 -15.26 27.90 7.83
N PRO A 285 -16.37 28.63 8.03
CA PRO A 285 -16.50 29.99 7.51
C PRO A 285 -15.34 30.84 8.04
N VAL A 286 -14.71 31.59 7.13
CA VAL A 286 -13.74 32.61 7.50
C VAL A 286 -14.48 33.63 8.34
N GLU A 287 -14.31 33.60 9.66
CA GLU A 287 -14.73 34.72 10.49
C GLU A 287 -14.01 35.97 9.96
N PRO A 288 -14.73 37.03 9.59
CA PRO A 288 -14.09 38.25 9.14
C PRO A 288 -13.13 38.72 10.23
N SER A 289 -11.87 38.88 9.88
CA SER A 289 -10.85 39.42 10.77
C SER A 289 -11.34 40.77 11.28
N VAL A 290 -11.80 40.83 12.53
CA VAL A 290 -12.12 42.09 13.20
C VAL A 290 -10.83 42.92 13.19
N PRO A 291 -10.80 44.10 12.56
CA PRO A 291 -9.61 44.94 12.59
C PRO A 291 -9.29 45.29 14.04
N ARG A 292 -8.10 44.88 14.51
CA ARG A 292 -7.55 45.33 15.79
C ARG A 292 -7.08 46.78 15.64
N ASP A 293 -8.01 47.72 15.51
CA ASP A 293 -7.73 49.15 15.60
C ASP A 293 -8.96 49.87 16.17
N LEU A 294 -9.06 49.91 17.49
CA LEU A 294 -9.73 51.02 18.18
C LEU A 294 -8.75 51.52 19.27
N PRO A 295 -8.31 52.80 19.20
CA PRO A 295 -7.34 53.34 20.12
C PRO A 295 -7.99 53.70 21.46
N GLY A 296 -7.33 53.28 22.55
CA GLY A 296 -7.30 53.96 23.86
C GLY A 296 -8.62 54.38 24.50
N VAL A 297 -9.05 53.63 25.51
CA VAL A 297 -9.59 54.23 26.75
C VAL A 297 -8.85 53.57 27.91
N GLY A 298 -8.04 54.37 28.59
CA GLY A 298 -7.32 53.96 29.78
C GLY A 298 -8.16 54.04 31.05
N GLY A 299 -7.77 53.21 32.02
CA GLY A 299 -7.83 53.52 33.46
C GLY A 299 -9.17 53.29 34.17
N GLY A 300 -9.12 52.56 35.28
CA GLY A 300 -10.09 52.72 36.36
C GLY A 300 -10.53 51.42 37.03
N SER A 301 -10.06 51.22 38.25
CA SER A 301 -10.61 50.32 39.26
C SER A 301 -12.04 50.70 39.64
N ASP A 302 -12.97 49.74 39.70
CA ASP A 302 -13.82 49.45 40.88
C ASP A 302 -14.99 48.51 40.53
N GLY A 303 -15.37 47.71 41.55
CA GLY A 303 -16.73 47.32 41.92
C GLY A 303 -17.72 46.85 40.84
N GLY A 304 -18.13 45.59 40.93
CA GLY A 304 -19.03 44.95 39.96
C GLY A 304 -20.47 45.45 39.91
N VAL A 305 -21.10 45.21 38.75
CA VAL A 305 -22.55 45.10 38.46
C VAL A 305 -22.62 44.22 37.19
N GLY A 306 -23.23 43.04 37.20
CA GLY A 306 -24.64 42.83 36.83
C GLY A 306 -24.76 42.46 35.34
N PHE A 307 -24.80 41.14 35.06
CA PHE A 307 -25.35 40.58 33.82
C PHE A 307 -26.82 40.99 33.78
N ASP A 308 -27.25 41.80 32.80
CA ASP A 308 -28.62 41.93 32.26
C ASP A 308 -28.82 43.29 31.56
N ASP A 309 -28.04 43.64 30.52
CA ASP A 309 -28.30 44.88 29.74
C ASP A 309 -27.61 44.92 28.35
N VAL A 310 -27.62 43.81 27.58
CA VAL A 310 -27.31 43.86 26.13
C VAL A 310 -28.26 42.94 25.36
N VAL A 311 -29.57 43.11 25.59
CA VAL A 311 -30.63 42.57 24.73
C VAL A 311 -31.61 43.71 24.46
N GLU A 312 -31.23 44.65 23.59
CA GLU A 312 -32.16 45.47 22.79
C GLU A 312 -31.35 46.53 22.04
N GLU A 313 -30.86 46.19 20.85
CA GLU A 313 -30.87 47.06 19.66
C GLU A 313 -30.10 46.36 18.53
N GLY A 314 -30.82 46.03 17.45
CA GLY A 314 -30.21 45.40 16.26
C GLY A 314 -31.05 44.31 15.58
N ALA A 315 -32.32 44.14 15.93
CA ALA A 315 -33.27 43.44 15.08
C ALA A 315 -33.67 44.35 13.91
N VAL A 316 -33.16 44.10 12.69
CA VAL A 316 -33.81 44.12 11.35
C VAL A 316 -32.67 43.77 10.37
N ILE A 317 -32.63 42.59 9.76
CA ILE A 317 -33.02 42.32 8.36
C ILE A 317 -33.12 40.79 8.17
N GLY A 318 -34.23 40.30 7.61
CA GLY A 318 -34.22 39.21 6.62
C GLY A 318 -34.16 37.75 7.09
N ARG A 319 -35.28 37.27 7.63
CA ARG A 319 -35.66 35.89 7.98
C ARG A 319 -35.53 34.85 6.83
N ALA A 320 -34.87 33.71 7.09
CA ALA A 320 -35.24 32.38 6.59
C ALA A 320 -34.90 31.31 7.66
N LYS A 321 -35.92 30.76 8.33
CA LYS A 321 -35.79 29.67 9.33
C LYS A 321 -35.84 28.30 8.64
N PRO A 322 -35.03 27.30 9.02
CA PRO A 322 -35.38 25.90 8.86
C PRO A 322 -36.17 25.39 10.07
N ASN A 323 -37.17 24.58 9.76
CA ASN A 323 -38.18 23.99 10.64
C ASN A 323 -37.58 22.78 11.39
N VAL A 324 -37.57 22.80 12.72
CA VAL A 324 -37.17 21.67 13.58
C VAL A 324 -38.37 21.32 14.45
N ASP A 325 -39.20 20.40 13.96
CA ASP A 325 -40.26 19.74 14.73
C ASP A 325 -40.55 18.37 14.08
N ARG A 326 -39.77 17.33 14.42
CA ARG A 326 -40.31 15.96 14.52
C ARG A 326 -39.29 14.98 15.15
N TRP A 327 -39.80 14.18 16.08
CA TRP A 327 -39.33 12.87 16.56
C TRP A 327 -38.82 12.80 18.01
N GLU A 328 -39.79 12.71 18.92
CA GLU A 328 -39.84 11.75 20.05
C GLU A 328 -41.28 11.21 20.08
N PRO A 329 -41.59 9.97 20.53
CA PRO A 329 -41.18 9.45 21.85
C PRO A 329 -40.90 7.93 21.94
N GLY A 330 -40.39 7.52 23.11
CA GLY A 330 -40.25 6.11 23.50
C GLY A 330 -41.49 5.48 24.16
N ALA A 331 -41.29 4.21 24.54
CA ALA A 331 -42.00 3.40 25.54
C ALA A 331 -43.36 2.72 25.20
N THR A 332 -43.29 1.37 25.16
CA THR A 332 -44.18 0.36 25.79
C THR A 332 -45.69 0.24 25.46
N GLY A 333 -46.11 -1.01 25.18
CA GLY A 333 -47.50 -1.52 25.20
C GLY A 333 -47.84 -2.29 23.90
N GLN A 334 -47.86 -3.63 23.82
CA GLN A 334 -48.79 -4.62 24.41
C GLN A 334 -50.15 -4.71 23.68
N GLU A 335 -50.28 -5.70 22.79
CA GLU A 335 -51.50 -6.41 22.31
C GLU A 335 -50.97 -7.58 21.43
N ALA A 336 -51.14 -8.89 21.66
CA ALA A 336 -52.22 -9.74 22.16
C ALA A 336 -53.51 -9.68 21.30
N ASN A 337 -53.96 -10.88 20.90
CA ASN A 337 -55.14 -11.27 20.10
C ASN A 337 -55.02 -11.11 18.57
N ASP A 338 -55.41 -12.06 17.71
CA ASP A 338 -56.21 -13.29 17.83
C ASP A 338 -55.93 -14.24 16.63
N VAL A 339 -56.36 -15.50 16.80
CA VAL A 339 -56.47 -16.67 15.89
C VAL A 339 -55.40 -17.76 16.03
#